data_AF-A0A8X6XQQ6-F1
#
_entry.id   AF-A0A8X6XQQ6-F1
#
_cell.length_a   1.000
_cell.length_b   1.000
_cell.length_c   1.000
_cell.angle_alpha   90.00
_cell.angle_beta   90.00
_cell.angle_gamma   90.00
#
_symmetry.space_group_name_H-M   'P 1'
#
loop_
_entity.id
_entity.type
_entity.pdbx_description
1 polymer ?
#
loop_
_entity_poly.entity_id
_entity_poly.type
_entity_poly.pdbx_seq_one_letter_code
_entity_poly.pdbx_strand_id
1 'polypeptide(L)'
;MLKFLASTRFVRILWSEYCVQNSVVEYFRTDESLEKWNSIQEGLELKIQNGLIIPNELKILLSILVKPIGGRIRHFIKKMYQLDYLPNHFMSMIKWTILGIIDEKKTAEAIIKDENLRLNKRY
;
A
#
# COMPACT_ATOMS: atom_id res chain seq x y z
N MET A 1 -14.46 10.86 -14.42
CA MET A 1 -14.44 10.68 -12.95
C MET A 1 -14.59 9.21 -12.53
N LEU A 2 -15.62 8.47 -12.97
CA LEU A 2 -15.81 7.03 -12.64
C LEU A 2 -14.63 6.12 -13.02
N LYS A 3 -14.08 6.26 -14.23
CA LYS A 3 -12.91 5.47 -14.69
C LYS A 3 -11.70 5.66 -13.77
N PHE A 4 -11.39 6.90 -13.41
CA PHE A 4 -10.29 7.22 -12.50
C PHE A 4 -10.47 6.58 -11.11
N LEU A 5 -11.69 6.65 -10.55
CA LEU A 5 -11.99 6.02 -9.25
C LEU A 5 -11.86 4.50 -9.30
N ALA A 6 -12.35 3.86 -10.37
CA ALA A 6 -12.22 2.43 -10.58
C ALA A 6 -10.74 2.00 -10.71
N SER A 7 -9.95 2.69 -11.54
CA SER A 7 -8.52 2.43 -11.69
C SER A 7 -7.76 2.61 -10.39
N THR A 8 -8.06 3.68 -9.64
CA THR A 8 -7.44 3.91 -8.33
C THR A 8 -7.78 2.79 -7.34
N ARG A 9 -9.03 2.31 -7.33
CA ARG A 9 -9.42 1.16 -6.50
C ARG A 9 -8.66 -0.11 -6.92
N PHE A 10 -8.53 -0.35 -8.22
CA PHE A 10 -7.83 -1.52 -8.73
C PHE A 10 -6.35 -1.53 -8.31
N VAL A 11 -5.64 -0.41 -8.48
CA VAL A 11 -4.23 -0.32 -8.06
C VAL A 11 -4.06 -0.49 -6.55
N ARG A 12 -5.01 -0.03 -5.72
CA ARG A 12 -4.96 -0.31 -4.27
C ARG A 12 -5.08 -1.79 -3.94
N ILE A 13 -5.92 -2.52 -4.69
CA ILE A 13 -6.04 -3.98 -4.53
C ILE A 13 -4.70 -4.63 -4.86
N LEU A 14 -4.05 -4.24 -5.96
CA LEU A 14 -2.72 -4.74 -6.32
C LEU A 14 -1.68 -4.47 -5.22
N TRP A 15 -1.67 -3.26 -4.65
CA TRP A 15 -0.83 -2.93 -3.49
C TRP A 15 -1.12 -3.78 -2.25
N SER A 16 -2.35 -4.29 -2.11
CA SER A 16 -2.78 -5.12 -0.98
C SER A 16 -2.64 -6.62 -1.25
N GLU A 17 -2.12 -7.00 -2.42
CA GLU A 17 -1.81 -8.41 -2.69
C GLU A 17 -0.69 -8.89 -1.77
N TYR A 18 -0.83 -10.12 -1.28
CA TYR A 18 0.05 -10.70 -0.27
C TYR A 18 1.55 -10.56 -0.59
N CYS A 19 1.95 -10.80 -1.84
CA CYS A 19 3.36 -10.71 -2.24
C CYS A 19 3.90 -9.27 -2.15
N VAL A 20 3.13 -8.28 -2.64
CA VAL A 20 3.52 -6.87 -2.60
C VAL A 20 3.56 -6.38 -1.17
N GLN A 21 2.54 -6.75 -0.39
CA GLN A 21 2.47 -6.43 1.03
C GLN A 21 3.67 -6.97 1.81
N ASN A 22 4.09 -8.20 1.56
CA ASN A 22 5.27 -8.77 2.20
C ASN A 22 6.53 -8.00 1.84
N SER A 23 6.72 -7.63 0.56
CA SER A 23 7.85 -6.80 0.15
C SER A 23 7.84 -5.42 0.83
N VAL A 24 6.67 -4.83 1.04
CA VAL A 24 6.54 -3.56 1.78
C VAL A 24 6.91 -3.74 3.25
N VAL A 25 6.40 -4.77 3.92
CA VAL A 25 6.76 -5.06 5.32
C VAL A 25 8.25 -5.31 5.47
N GLU A 26 8.84 -6.08 4.56
CA GLU A 26 10.29 -6.35 4.55
C GLU A 26 11.10 -5.07 4.33
N TYR A 27 10.71 -4.24 3.35
CA TYR A 27 11.31 -2.93 3.10
C TYR A 27 11.45 -2.11 4.38
N PHE A 28 10.36 -1.94 5.12
CA PHE A 28 10.38 -1.16 6.35
C PHE A 28 11.16 -1.82 7.50
N ARG A 29 11.29 -3.15 7.51
CA ARG A 29 12.05 -3.87 8.54
C ARG A 29 13.56 -3.86 8.31
N THR A 30 14.00 -3.93 7.06
CA THR A 30 15.40 -4.21 6.73
C THR A 30 16.14 -3.02 6.16
N ASP A 31 15.49 -2.23 5.29
CA ASP A 31 16.18 -1.24 4.47
C ASP A 31 15.19 -0.21 3.94
N GLU A 32 15.20 0.99 4.54
CA GLU A 32 14.37 2.12 4.11
C GLU A 32 14.92 2.88 2.88
N SER A 33 15.85 2.30 2.13
CA SER A 33 16.43 2.91 0.92
C SER A 33 15.35 3.30 -0.10
N LEU A 34 15.53 4.45 -0.75
CA LEU A 34 14.61 4.85 -1.82
C LEU A 34 14.63 3.85 -2.99
N GLU A 35 15.77 3.21 -3.21
CA GLU A 35 15.99 2.21 -4.25
C GLU A 35 15.11 0.97 -4.07
N LYS A 36 15.13 0.34 -2.89
CA LYS A 36 14.29 -0.84 -2.62
C LYS A 36 12.80 -0.50 -2.73
N TRP A 37 12.40 0.70 -2.32
CA TRP A 37 11.03 1.17 -2.53
C TRP A 37 10.67 1.27 -4.02
N ASN A 38 11.54 1.87 -4.82
CA ASN A 38 11.32 2.01 -6.26
C ASN A 38 11.24 0.63 -6.93
N SER A 39 12.06 -0.34 -6.53
CA SER A 39 11.99 -1.71 -7.05
C SER A 39 10.64 -2.38 -6.77
N ILE A 40 10.02 -2.14 -5.61
CA ILE A 40 8.66 -2.65 -5.31
C ILE A 40 7.64 -2.03 -6.28
N GLN A 41 7.75 -0.73 -6.54
CA GLN A 41 6.87 -0.02 -7.48
C GLN A 41 7.05 -0.55 -8.91
N GLU A 42 8.29 -0.71 -9.36
CA GLU A 42 8.63 -1.25 -10.68
C GLU A 42 8.15 -2.70 -10.83
N GLY A 43 8.28 -3.53 -9.80
CA GLY A 43 7.74 -4.89 -9.80
C GLY A 43 6.22 -4.91 -9.98
N LEU A 44 5.50 -3.98 -9.35
CA LEU A 44 4.06 -3.83 -9.53
C LEU A 44 3.70 -3.32 -10.94
N GLU A 45 4.46 -2.37 -11.47
CA GLU A 45 4.30 -1.88 -12.84
C GLU A 45 4.51 -3.01 -13.87
N LEU A 46 5.57 -3.82 -13.71
CA LEU A 46 5.82 -5.00 -14.55
C LEU A 46 4.69 -6.02 -14.46
N LYS A 47 4.15 -6.27 -13.24
CA LYS A 47 3.00 -7.14 -13.05
C LYS A 47 1.76 -6.63 -13.80
N ILE A 48 1.52 -5.31 -13.80
CA ILE A 48 0.41 -4.71 -14.55
C ILE A 48 0.62 -4.89 -16.06
N GLN A 49 1.84 -4.66 -16.54
CA GLN A 49 2.16 -4.73 -17.97
C GLN A 49 2.09 -6.15 -18.51
N ASN A 50 2.64 -7.12 -17.77
CA ASN A 50 2.87 -8.48 -18.27
C ASN A 50 1.94 -9.53 -17.66
N GLY A 51 1.44 -9.31 -16.44
CA GLY A 51 0.67 -10.30 -15.68
C GLY A 51 -0.84 -10.16 -15.79
N LEU A 52 -1.36 -9.04 -16.31
CA LEU A 52 -2.80 -8.79 -16.42
C LEU A 52 -3.29 -8.91 -17.87
N ILE A 53 -4.35 -9.69 -18.06
CA ILE A 53 -5.06 -9.83 -19.34
C ILE A 53 -6.12 -8.72 -19.43
N ILE A 54 -5.66 -7.49 -19.67
CA ILE A 54 -6.49 -6.28 -19.79
C ILE A 54 -6.02 -5.42 -20.97
N PRO A 55 -6.85 -4.50 -21.50
CA PRO A 55 -6.46 -3.60 -22.58
C PRO A 55 -5.23 -2.75 -22.25
N ASN A 56 -4.39 -2.46 -23.25
CA ASN A 56 -3.14 -1.72 -23.07
C ASN A 56 -3.37 -0.30 -22.54
N GLU A 57 -4.45 0.36 -22.96
CA GLU A 57 -4.81 1.69 -22.46
C GLU A 57 -5.06 1.65 -20.94
N LEU A 58 -5.66 0.56 -20.46
CA LEU A 58 -5.88 0.35 -19.03
C LEU A 58 -4.57 0.04 -18.32
N LYS A 59 -3.67 -0.76 -18.91
CA LYS A 59 -2.33 -1.02 -18.34
C LYS A 59 -1.56 0.27 -18.11
N ILE A 60 -1.52 1.15 -19.11
CA ILE A 60 -0.87 2.48 -19.01
C ILE A 60 -1.49 3.29 -17.87
N LEU A 61 -2.82 3.37 -17.82
CA LEU A 61 -3.52 4.12 -16.78
C LEU A 61 -3.23 3.58 -15.38
N LEU A 62 -3.21 2.26 -15.20
CA LEU A 62 -2.92 1.63 -13.91
C LEU A 62 -1.46 1.84 -13.51
N SER A 63 -0.50 1.71 -14.43
CA SER A 63 0.92 1.95 -14.16
C SER A 63 1.18 3.39 -13.68
N ILE A 64 0.54 4.39 -14.30
CA ILE A 64 0.67 5.81 -13.86
C ILE A 64 0.24 6.00 -12.40
N LEU A 65 -0.71 5.20 -11.91
CA LEU A 65 -1.23 5.29 -10.55
C LEU A 65 -0.40 4.55 -9.50
N VAL A 66 0.52 3.66 -9.91
CA VAL A 66 1.37 2.88 -8.98
C VAL A 66 2.21 3.81 -8.11
N LYS A 67 2.97 4.72 -8.73
CA LYS A 67 3.88 5.61 -8.01
C LYS A 67 3.18 6.57 -7.05
N PRO A 68 2.12 7.30 -7.45
CA PRO A 68 1.39 8.19 -6.54
C PRO A 68 0.75 7.46 -5.34
N ILE A 69 0.17 6.27 -5.57
CA ILE A 69 -0.44 5.48 -4.49
C ILE A 69 0.65 4.94 -3.56
N GLY A 70 1.73 4.39 -4.13
CA GLY A 70 2.88 3.92 -3.36
C GLY A 70 3.51 5.03 -2.52
N GLY A 71 3.71 6.23 -3.08
CA GLY A 71 4.26 7.37 -2.33
C GLY A 71 3.43 7.71 -1.10
N ARG A 72 2.09 7.65 -1.18
CA ARG A 72 1.20 7.85 -0.03
C ARG A 72 1.33 6.74 1.00
N ILE A 73 1.39 5.49 0.56
CA ILE A 73 1.60 4.33 1.45
C ILE A 73 2.93 4.49 2.20
N ARG A 74 4.03 4.76 1.48
CA ARG A 74 5.35 4.97 2.06
C ARG A 74 5.37 6.10 3.09
N HIS A 75 4.78 7.25 2.74
CA HIS A 75 4.68 8.40 3.64
C HIS A 75 3.91 8.06 4.92
N PHE A 76 2.77 7.38 4.78
CA PHE A 76 1.97 6.97 5.93
C PHE A 76 2.72 5.99 6.82
N ILE A 77 3.38 4.97 6.24
CA ILE A 77 4.13 3.99 7.04
C ILE A 77 5.31 4.65 7.75
N LYS A 78 6.05 5.57 7.12
CA LYS A 78 7.12 6.30 7.81
C LYS A 78 6.61 7.07 9.03
N LYS A 79 5.41 7.68 8.96
CA LYS A 79 4.76 8.29 10.13
C LYS A 79 4.43 7.26 11.22
N MET A 80 3.99 6.06 10.84
CA MET A 80 3.65 4.99 11.79
C MET A 80 4.90 4.32 12.40
N TYR A 81 6.02 4.25 11.67
CA TYR A 81 7.28 3.68 12.16
C TYR A 81 7.91 4.54 13.26
N GLN A 82 7.67 5.86 13.26
CA GLN A 82 7.97 6.73 14.40
C GLN A 82 7.23 6.31 15.69
N LEU A 83 6.24 5.42 15.58
CA LEU A 83 5.49 4.83 16.70
C LEU A 83 5.90 3.37 16.98
N ASP A 84 7.03 2.91 16.42
CA ASP A 84 7.60 1.55 16.54
C ASP A 84 6.61 0.43 16.20
N TYR A 85 5.72 0.66 15.24
CA TYR A 85 4.65 -0.30 14.96
C TYR A 85 4.23 -0.40 13.49
N LEU A 86 4.34 -1.61 12.93
CA LEU A 86 3.76 -1.99 11.64
C LEU A 86 3.24 -3.44 11.69
N PRO A 87 1.90 -3.68 11.64
CA PRO A 87 1.34 -5.02 11.57
C PRO A 87 1.70 -5.72 10.26
N ASN A 88 1.83 -7.05 10.27
CA ASN A 88 2.02 -7.83 9.04
C ASN A 88 0.87 -7.63 8.04
N HIS A 89 -0.36 -7.44 8.55
CA HIS A 89 -1.57 -7.22 7.77
C HIS A 89 -1.91 -5.73 7.53
N PHE A 90 -0.97 -4.79 7.73
CA PHE A 90 -1.28 -3.35 7.75
C PHE A 90 -1.96 -2.83 6.46
N MET A 91 -1.64 -3.37 5.29
CA MET A 91 -2.25 -2.94 4.02
C MET A 91 -3.76 -3.12 4.03
N SER A 92 -4.24 -4.19 4.66
CA SER A 92 -5.68 -4.47 4.83
C SER A 92 -6.39 -3.49 5.79
N MET A 93 -5.62 -2.83 6.66
CA MET A 93 -6.11 -1.86 7.63
C MET A 93 -6.21 -0.46 7.05
N ILE A 94 -5.47 -0.15 5.98
CA ILE A 94 -5.51 1.15 5.32
C ILE A 94 -6.94 1.46 4.90
N LYS A 95 -7.49 2.52 5.48
CA LYS A 95 -8.78 3.07 5.08
C LYS A 95 -8.54 4.14 4.03
N TRP A 96 -9.34 4.11 2.98
CA TRP A 96 -9.23 5.05 1.88
C TRP A 96 -10.45 5.97 1.84
N THR A 97 -10.21 7.25 1.60
CA THR A 97 -11.26 8.21 1.25
C THR A 97 -11.87 7.88 -0.12
N ILE A 98 -13.01 8.50 -0.42
CA ILE A 98 -13.67 8.40 -1.73
C ILE A 98 -12.74 8.88 -2.86
N LEU A 99 -11.91 9.89 -2.57
CA LEU A 99 -10.93 10.44 -3.50
C LEU A 99 -9.68 9.58 -3.69
N GLY A 100 -9.53 8.52 -2.89
CA GLY A 100 -8.38 7.63 -2.99
C GLY A 100 -7.12 8.05 -2.30
N ILE A 101 -7.29 8.91 -1.31
CA ILE A 101 -6.28 9.28 -0.34
C ILE A 101 -6.43 8.37 0.87
N ILE A 102 -5.32 8.03 1.53
CA ILE A 102 -5.36 7.33 2.82
C ILE A 102 -6.09 8.22 3.84
N ASP A 103 -7.14 7.69 4.46
CA ASP A 103 -7.82 8.30 5.59
C ASP A 103 -7.00 8.00 6.84
N GLU A 104 -6.04 8.87 7.16
CA GLU A 104 -5.07 8.65 8.24
C GLU A 104 -5.77 8.42 9.59
N LYS A 105 -6.83 9.18 9.87
CA LYS A 105 -7.61 9.07 11.12
C LYS A 105 -8.28 7.70 11.23
N LYS A 106 -9.06 7.29 10.22
CA LYS A 106 -9.75 5.98 10.27
C LYS A 106 -8.78 4.82 10.21
N THR A 107 -7.64 4.98 9.54
CA THR A 107 -6.59 3.96 9.50
C THR A 107 -5.96 3.80 10.88
N ALA A 108 -5.60 4.89 11.56
CA ALA A 108 -5.09 4.85 12.92
C ALA A 108 -6.10 4.24 13.90
N GLU A 109 -7.38 4.61 13.80
CA GLU A 109 -8.45 4.00 14.61
C GLU A 109 -8.59 2.50 14.36
N ALA A 110 -8.51 2.04 13.11
CA ALA A 110 -8.57 0.62 12.76
C ALA A 110 -7.36 -0.15 13.32
N ILE A 111 -6.18 0.46 13.28
CA ILE A 111 -4.96 -0.08 13.88
C ILE A 111 -5.16 -0.20 15.40
N ILE A 112 -5.49 0.88 16.11
CA ILE A 112 -5.67 0.88 17.59
C ILE A 112 -6.70 -0.15 18.07
N LYS A 113 -7.74 -0.40 17.27
CA LYS A 113 -8.81 -1.35 17.59
C LYS A 113 -8.43 -2.82 17.35
N ASP A 114 -7.31 -3.10 16.68
CA ASP A 114 -6.87 -4.48 16.49
C ASP A 114 -6.46 -5.10 17.84
N GLU A 115 -7.06 -6.23 18.17
CA GLU A 115 -6.79 -6.94 19.42
C GLU A 115 -5.40 -7.58 19.44
N ASN A 116 -4.86 -7.94 18.25
CA ASN A 116 -3.50 -8.46 18.11
C ASN A 116 -2.43 -7.44 18.55
N LEU A 117 -2.79 -6.16 18.53
CA LEU A 117 -1.96 -5.05 19.00
C LEU A 117 -1.86 -4.98 20.52
N ARG A 118 -2.91 -5.41 21.23
CA ARG A 118 -2.95 -5.38 22.70
C ARG A 118 -2.11 -6.48 23.33
N LEU A 119 -1.91 -7.59 22.62
CA LEU A 119 -1.12 -8.72 23.10
C LEU A 119 0.39 -8.43 23.09
N ASN A 120 0.90 -7.72 22.08
CA ASN A 120 2.33 -7.40 21.96
C ASN A 120 2.84 -6.31 22.92
N LYS A 121 1.95 -5.61 23.64
CA LYS A 121 2.33 -4.63 24.68
C LYS A 121 2.30 -5.21 26.11
N ARG A 122 1.89 -6.46 26.30
CA ARG A 122 1.71 -7.10 27.61
C ARG A 122 2.84 -8.06 28.02
N TYR A 123 3.94 -8.10 27.27
CA TYR A 123 5.12 -8.92 27.58
C TYR A 123 6.37 -8.06 27.62
#